data_AF-A0A947WTG9-F1
#
_entry.id   AF-A0A947WTG9-F1
#
_cell.length_a   1.000
_cell.length_b   1.000
_cell.length_c   1.000
_cell.angle_alpha   90.00
_cell.angle_beta   90.00
_cell.angle_gamma   90.00
#
_symmetry.space_group_name_H-M   'P 1'
#
loop_
_entity.id
_entity.type
_entity.pdbx_description
1 polymer ?
#
loop_
_entity_poly.entity_id
_entity_poly.type
_entity_poly.pdbx_seq_one_letter_code
_entity_poly.pdbx_strand_id
1 'polypeptide(L)' 'MQNKNETNNSYLIPTVIEKSQFGERAYDIYSRLLKDRIIF' A
#
# COMPACT_ATOMS: atom_id res chain seq x y z
N MET A 1 38.15 1.22 3.24
CA MET A 1 36.88 1.70 2.66
C MET A 1 35.90 0.53 2.71
N GLN A 2 34.85 0.61 3.53
CA GLN A 2 33.81 -0.42 3.56
C GLN A 2 32.84 -0.17 2.41
N ASN A 3 32.79 -1.10 1.45
CA ASN A 3 31.81 -1.09 0.38
C ASN A 3 30.44 -1.43 0.98
N LYS A 4 29.63 -0.40 1.19
CA LYS A 4 28.26 -0.53 1.64
C LYS A 4 27.43 -1.00 0.45
N ASN A 5 27.15 -2.31 0.40
CA ASN A 5 26.18 -2.85 -0.54
C ASN A 5 24.79 -2.40 -0.09
N GLU A 6 24.35 -1.26 -0.59
CA GLU A 6 23.01 -0.73 -0.30
C GLU A 6 21.98 -1.61 -1.02
N THR A 7 21.47 -2.62 -0.32
CA THR A 7 20.30 -3.38 -0.74
C THR A 7 19.10 -2.43 -0.67
N ASN A 8 18.80 -1.75 -1.78
CA ASN A 8 17.62 -0.92 -1.96
C ASN A 8 16.36 -1.80 -1.93
N ASN A 9 15.94 -2.17 -0.72
CA ASN A 9 14.72 -2.94 -0.50
C ASN A 9 13.52 -1.99 -0.49
N SER A 10 13.15 -1.50 -1.68
CA SER A 10 11.97 -0.66 -1.86
C SER A 10 10.72 -1.53 -1.75
N TYR A 11 10.10 -1.52 -0.57
CA TYR A 11 8.81 -2.18 -0.37
C TYR A 11 7.71 -1.43 -1.14
N LEU A 12 7.20 -2.06 -2.19
CA LEU A 12 6.04 -1.58 -2.93
C LEU A 12 4.77 -2.01 -2.18
N ILE A 13 3.95 -1.03 -1.80
CA ILE A 13 2.63 -1.30 -1.22
C ILE A 13 1.62 -1.39 -2.37
N PRO A 14 0.86 -2.49 -2.50
CA PRO A 14 -0.10 -2.64 -3.58
C PRO A 14 -1.25 -1.64 -3.41
N THR A 15 -1.68 -1.08 -4.54
CA THR A 15 -2.86 -0.22 -4.63
C THR A 15 -4.06 -1.04 -5.08
N VAL A 16 -5.22 -0.80 -4.47
CA VAL A 16 -6.50 -1.43 -4.80
C VAL A 16 -7.50 -0.39 -5.28
N ILE A 17 -8.42 -0.80 -6.15
CA ILE A 17 -9.49 0.04 -6.69
C ILE A 17 -10.83 -0.39 -6.06
N GLU A 18 -11.47 0.51 -5.32
CA GLU A 18 -12.81 0.32 -4.78
C GLU A 18 -13.85 0.94 -5.73
N LYS A 19 -14.86 0.16 -6.12
CA LYS A 19 -15.98 0.64 -6.93
C LYS A 19 -17.10 1.14 -6.02
N SER A 20 -17.57 2.35 -6.28
CA SER A 20 -18.73 2.95 -5.62
C SER A 20 -19.76 3.42 -6.67
N GLN A 21 -20.98 3.71 -6.24
CA GLN A 21 -22.04 4.24 -7.10
C GLN A 21 -21.66 5.56 -7.79
N PHE A 22 -20.71 6.30 -7.21
CA PHE A 22 -20.23 7.60 -7.72
C PHE A 22 -18.90 7.49 -8.49
N GLY A 23 -18.38 6.27 -8.72
CA GLY A 23 -17.13 6.03 -9.46
C GLY A 23 -16.13 5.16 -8.70
N GLU A 24 -14.88 5.19 -9.15
CA GLU A 24 -13.78 4.37 -8.62
C GLU A 24 -12.85 5.18 -7.69
N ARG A 25 -12.35 4.54 -6.63
CA ARG A 25 -11.42 5.16 -5.69
C ARG A 25 -10.24 4.26 -5.41
N ALA A 26 -9.04 4.81 -5.57
CA ALA A 26 -7.79 4.11 -5.29
C ALA A 26 -7.42 4.23 -3.79
N TYR A 27 -6.99 3.12 -3.21
CA TYR A 27 -6.48 3.04 -1.85
C TYR A 27 -5.21 2.18 -1.83
N ASP A 28 -4.26 2.49 -0.95
CA ASP A 28 -3.29 1.46 -0.56
C ASP A 28 -3.99 0.36 0.25
N ILE A 29 -3.46 -0.86 0.22
CA ILE A 29 -4.11 -2.02 0.85
C ILE A 29 -4.35 -1.82 2.35
N TYR A 30 -3.48 -1.13 3.06
CA TYR A 30 -3.60 -0.94 4.51
C TYR A 30 -4.68 0.09 4.83
N SER A 31 -4.74 1.22 4.12
CA SER A 31 -5.81 2.19 4.25
C SER A 31 -7.17 1.60 3.91
N ARG A 32 -7.26 0.71 2.92
CA ARG A 32 -8.51 0.01 2.57
C ARG A 32 -9.00 -0.87 3.73
N LEU A 33 -8.09 -1.59 4.39
CA LEU A 33 -8.41 -2.48 5.51
C LEU A 33 -8.73 -1.69 6.78
N LEU A 34 -8.02 -0.59 7.04
CA LEU A 34 -8.32 0.31 8.15
C LEU A 34 -9.70 0.97 8.01
N LYS A 35 -10.12 1.31 6.78
CA LYS A 35 -11.50 1.79 6.50
C LYS A 35 -12.56 0.78 6.96
N ASP A 36 -12.27 -0.52 6.84
CA ASP A 36 -13.13 -1.61 7.32
C ASP A 36 -12.87 -1.97 8.81
N ARG A 37 -12.05 -1.18 9.50
CA ARG A 37 -11.64 -1.35 10.90
C ARG A 37 -10.89 -2.66 11.18
N ILE A 38 -10.17 -3.16 10.19
CA ILE A 38 -9.27 -4.32 10.32
C ILE A 38 -7.88 -3.82 10.75
N ILE A 39 -7.37 -4.33 11.87
CA ILE A 39 -6.05 -3.97 12.43
C ILE A 39 -5.24 -5.28 12.57
N PHE A 40 -4.00 -5.27 12.09
CA PHE A 40 -3.06 -6.41 12.14
C PHE A 40 -2.03 -6.24 13.27
#